data_AF-A0A2A5VPE7-F1
#
_entry.id   AF-A0A2A5VPE7-F1
#
_cell.length_a   1.000
_cell.length_b   1.000
_cell.length_c   1.000
_cell.angle_alpha   90.00
_cell.angle_beta   90.00
_cell.angle_gamma   90.00
#
_symmetry.space_group_name_H-M   'P 1'
#
loop_
_entity.id
_entity.type
_entity.pdbx_description
1 polymer ?
#
loop_
_entity_poly.entity_id
_entity_poly.type
_entity_poly.pdbx_seq_one_letter_code
_entity_poly.pdbx_strand_id
1 'polypeptide(L)'
;MARDLWVLRFLEMDPGGHLRLWLMRHLGENLADVRWIARSTLWGLLPEPSEFVKLDIEIRLRLLRLIGKLCDLRKGENVPLSVRGFAESSLIGASERALQIIDYWVAGVALPSWLEARCFQSQRHLARRISTALLPAREAIDGLWLLDLPSPFLPFAVAQHRQMFGARNWLVHSGGDRLCPGIWTWTIDTSGGGEVLRRSPASFTPFARACAHRDAFEPTTDGMA
;
A
#
# COMPACT_ATOMS: atom_id res chain seq x y z
N MET A 1 -43.62 -7.86 -1.21
CA MET A 1 -42.53 -8.12 -2.18
C MET A 1 -41.63 -6.89 -2.21
N ALA A 2 -40.78 -6.73 -1.20
CA ALA A 2 -39.79 -5.66 -1.16
C ALA A 2 -38.58 -6.12 -1.98
N ARG A 3 -38.28 -5.42 -3.07
CA ARG A 3 -36.99 -5.57 -3.74
C ARG A 3 -35.97 -4.94 -2.81
N ASP A 4 -35.22 -5.78 -2.10
CA ASP A 4 -34.00 -5.36 -1.40
C ASP A 4 -33.09 -4.69 -2.43
N LEU A 5 -32.96 -3.37 -2.31
CA LEU A 5 -31.93 -2.60 -3.00
C LEU A 5 -30.61 -3.08 -2.39
N TRP A 6 -29.96 -4.02 -3.06
CA TRP A 6 -28.58 -4.42 -2.80
C TRP A 6 -27.68 -3.19 -2.93
N VAL A 7 -27.48 -2.45 -1.84
CA VAL A 7 -26.53 -1.35 -1.80
C VAL A 7 -25.15 -1.97 -1.91
N LEU A 8 -24.59 -1.98 -3.12
CA LEU A 8 -23.21 -2.36 -3.39
C LEU A 8 -22.29 -1.63 -2.42
N ARG A 9 -21.44 -2.39 -1.72
CA ARG A 9 -20.48 -1.83 -0.76
C ARG A 9 -19.09 -1.89 -1.36
N PHE A 10 -18.54 -0.72 -1.67
CA PHE A 10 -17.20 -0.60 -2.21
C PHE A 10 -16.18 -0.50 -1.07
N LEU A 11 -15.19 -1.40 -1.06
CA LEU A 11 -14.05 -1.35 -0.14
C LEU A 11 -12.77 -1.11 -0.92
N GLU A 12 -11.91 -0.22 -0.44
CA GLU A 12 -10.59 -0.02 -1.04
C GLU A 12 -9.66 -1.20 -0.73
N MET A 13 -8.85 -1.60 -1.70
CA MET A 13 -7.84 -2.65 -1.54
C MET A 13 -6.64 -2.14 -0.72
N ASP A 14 -6.86 -1.96 0.58
CA ASP A 14 -5.93 -1.38 1.53
C ASP A 14 -6.19 -1.89 2.96
N PRO A 15 -5.37 -1.53 3.97
CA PRO A 15 -5.58 -1.92 5.36
C PRO A 15 -6.94 -1.52 5.92
N GLY A 16 -7.46 -0.34 5.57
CA GLY A 16 -8.75 0.15 6.03
C GLY A 16 -9.92 -0.67 5.48
N GLY A 17 -9.91 -0.98 4.19
CA GLY A 17 -10.89 -1.86 3.56
C GLY A 17 -10.87 -3.27 4.14
N HIS A 18 -9.69 -3.84 4.41
CA HIS A 18 -9.59 -5.15 5.05
C HIS A 18 -10.06 -5.15 6.51
N LEU A 19 -9.84 -4.07 7.26
CA LEU A 19 -10.42 -3.91 8.60
C LEU A 19 -11.95 -3.84 8.53
N ARG A 20 -12.53 -3.08 7.59
CA ARG A 20 -13.99 -3.02 7.40
C ARG A 20 -14.57 -4.38 6.99
N LEU A 21 -13.91 -5.09 6.08
CA LEU A 21 -14.31 -6.44 5.71
C LEU A 21 -14.29 -7.38 6.93
N TRP A 22 -13.26 -7.29 7.76
CA TRP A 22 -13.17 -8.06 9.00
C TRP A 22 -14.32 -7.72 9.95
N LEU A 23 -14.63 -6.43 10.13
CA LEU A 23 -15.75 -5.96 10.96
C LEU A 23 -17.09 -6.51 10.46
N MET A 24 -17.36 -6.38 9.16
CA MET A 24 -18.58 -6.90 8.54
C MET A 24 -18.71 -8.41 8.76
N ARG A 25 -17.63 -9.17 8.57
CA ARG A 25 -17.60 -10.62 8.83
C ARG A 25 -17.86 -10.94 10.30
N HIS A 26 -17.25 -10.19 11.22
CA HIS A 26 -17.40 -10.39 12.65
C HIS A 26 -18.82 -10.10 13.14
N LEU A 27 -19.48 -9.09 12.57
CA LEU A 27 -20.85 -8.70 12.88
C LEU A 27 -21.92 -9.55 12.16
N GLY A 28 -21.52 -10.58 11.41
CA GLY A 28 -22.44 -11.47 10.70
C GLY A 28 -23.13 -10.82 9.50
N GLU A 29 -22.53 -9.78 8.91
CA GLU A 29 -23.09 -9.10 7.74
C GLU A 29 -22.94 -9.94 6.46
N ASN A 30 -23.87 -9.75 5.52
CA ASN A 30 -23.77 -10.38 4.20
C ASN A 30 -22.65 -9.73 3.37
N LEU A 31 -21.71 -10.56 2.89
CA LEU A 31 -20.55 -10.13 2.12
C LEU A 31 -20.72 -10.29 0.60
N ALA A 32 -21.85 -10.80 0.12
CA ALA A 32 -22.08 -11.10 -1.30
C ALA A 32 -21.94 -9.87 -2.22
N ASP A 33 -22.23 -8.67 -1.70
CA ASP A 33 -22.21 -7.41 -2.47
C ASP A 33 -20.96 -6.56 -2.24
N VAL A 34 -19.97 -7.11 -1.54
CA VAL A 34 -18.69 -6.42 -1.35
C VAL A 34 -17.91 -6.42 -2.65
N ARG A 35 -17.51 -5.23 -3.10
CA ARG A 35 -16.65 -5.05 -4.27
C ARG A 35 -15.37 -4.33 -3.87
N TRP A 36 -14.23 -4.88 -4.28
CA TRP A 36 -12.95 -4.22 -4.12
C TRP A 36 -12.76 -3.15 -5.19
N ILE A 37 -12.31 -1.98 -4.77
CA ILE A 37 -11.87 -0.90 -5.65
C ILE A 37 -10.40 -0.57 -5.41
N ALA A 38 -9.76 -0.02 -6.43
CA ALA A 38 -8.37 0.39 -6.31
C ALA A 38 -8.27 1.64 -5.41
N ARG A 39 -7.36 1.59 -4.45
CA ARG A 39 -7.20 2.60 -3.41
C ARG A 39 -7.00 4.02 -3.97
N SER A 40 -7.50 5.02 -3.24
CA SER A 40 -7.35 6.45 -3.57
C SER A 40 -6.30 7.13 -2.71
N THR A 41 -5.95 6.52 -1.57
CA THR A 41 -4.96 7.02 -0.61
C THR A 41 -3.78 6.05 -0.46
N LEU A 42 -2.65 6.54 0.02
CA LEU A 42 -1.39 5.79 0.09
C LEU A 42 -1.50 4.59 1.05
N TRP A 43 -2.02 4.81 2.27
CA TRP A 43 -2.17 3.78 3.30
C TRP A 43 -3.62 3.32 3.53
N GLY A 44 -4.57 3.85 2.76
CA GLY A 44 -5.98 3.62 2.99
C GLY A 44 -6.60 4.52 4.06
N LEU A 45 -7.93 4.61 4.02
CA LEU A 45 -8.71 5.26 5.07
C LEU A 45 -9.00 4.25 6.19
N LEU A 46 -8.25 4.36 7.30
CA LEU A 46 -8.47 3.49 8.46
C LEU A 46 -9.86 3.76 9.08
N PRO A 47 -10.50 2.74 9.68
CA PRO A 47 -11.82 2.92 10.27
C PRO A 47 -11.82 3.88 11.46
N GLU A 48 -12.89 4.66 11.60
CA GLU A 48 -13.05 5.58 12.72
C GLU A 48 -13.36 4.83 14.04
N PRO A 49 -13.04 5.41 15.21
CA PRO A 49 -13.38 4.82 16.52
C PRO A 49 -14.87 4.48 16.69
N SER A 50 -15.75 5.20 16.00
CA SER A 50 -17.21 5.00 15.96
C SER A 50 -17.60 3.68 15.28
N GLU A 51 -16.82 3.21 14.30
CA GLU A 51 -17.06 1.96 13.57
C GLU A 51 -16.87 0.71 14.49
N PHE A 52 -16.18 0.86 15.61
CA PHE A 52 -15.90 -0.24 16.56
C PHE A 52 -16.84 -0.30 17.77
N VAL A 53 -17.87 0.55 17.84
CA VAL A 53 -18.73 0.70 19.04
C VAL A 53 -19.49 -0.58 19.38
N LYS A 54 -19.82 -1.39 18.38
CA LYS A 54 -20.57 -2.66 18.55
C LYS A 54 -19.71 -3.85 18.99
N LEU A 55 -18.40 -3.66 19.13
CA LEU A 55 -17.48 -4.73 19.49
C LEU A 55 -17.28 -4.83 21.00
N ASP A 56 -16.95 -6.03 21.45
CA ASP A 56 -16.46 -6.25 22.81
C ASP A 56 -15.22 -5.40 23.08
N ILE A 57 -15.11 -4.92 24.33
CA ILE A 57 -14.08 -3.96 24.73
C ILE A 57 -12.66 -4.47 24.42
N GLU A 58 -12.40 -5.77 24.61
CA GLU A 58 -11.09 -6.37 24.35
C GLU A 58 -10.74 -6.35 22.86
N ILE A 59 -11.68 -6.74 22.00
CA ILE A 59 -11.52 -6.72 20.54
C ILE A 59 -11.31 -5.28 20.07
N ARG A 60 -12.14 -4.36 20.56
CA ARG A 60 -12.05 -2.93 20.24
C ARG A 60 -10.68 -2.36 20.59
N LEU A 61 -10.18 -2.62 21.81
CA LEU A 61 -8.86 -2.15 22.25
C LEU A 61 -7.74 -2.74 21.39
N ARG A 62 -7.83 -4.01 21.01
CA ARG A 62 -6.84 -4.65 20.13
C ARG A 62 -6.85 -4.05 18.73
N LEU A 63 -8.01 -3.78 18.14
CA LEU A 63 -8.10 -3.14 16.81
C LEU A 63 -7.62 -1.69 16.82
N LEU A 64 -7.94 -0.91 17.85
CA LEU A 64 -7.37 0.43 18.04
C LEU A 64 -5.83 0.35 18.23
N ARG A 65 -5.38 -0.69 18.96
CA ARG A 65 -4.02 -1.27 18.95
C ARG A 65 -3.36 -1.25 17.57
N LEU A 66 -3.99 -2.00 16.68
CA LEU A 66 -3.53 -2.24 15.32
C LEU A 66 -3.50 -0.96 14.50
N ILE A 67 -4.55 -0.14 14.57
CA ILE A 67 -4.64 1.16 13.90
C ILE A 67 -3.49 2.08 14.34
N GLY A 68 -3.24 2.18 15.64
CA GLY A 68 -2.10 2.95 16.15
C GLY A 68 -0.77 2.49 15.55
N LYS A 69 -0.56 1.17 15.47
CA LYS A 69 0.65 0.62 14.84
C LYS A 69 0.71 0.83 13.33
N LEU A 70 -0.42 0.89 12.62
CA LEU A 70 -0.43 1.27 11.21
C LEU A 70 -0.07 2.75 11.01
N CYS A 71 -0.47 3.61 11.94
CA CYS A 71 -0.05 5.02 11.96
C CYS A 71 1.46 5.17 12.23
N ASP A 72 2.02 4.36 13.13
CA ASP A 72 3.47 4.30 13.37
C ASP A 72 4.21 3.84 12.08
N LEU A 73 3.71 2.77 11.44
CA LEU A 73 4.27 2.26 10.19
C LEU A 73 4.27 3.30 9.06
N ARG A 74 3.21 4.09 8.94
CA ARG A 74 3.09 5.19 7.96
C ARG A 74 4.20 6.22 8.11
N LYS A 75 4.68 6.45 9.34
CA LYS A 75 5.80 7.36 9.65
C LYS A 75 7.16 6.70 9.42
N GLY A 76 7.19 5.43 9.03
CA GLY A 76 8.39 4.61 8.87
C GLY A 76 8.83 3.90 10.15
N GLU A 77 8.14 4.09 11.27
CA GLU A 77 8.59 3.54 12.56
C GLU A 77 8.66 2.01 12.57
N ASN A 78 9.48 1.48 13.46
CA ASN A 78 9.61 0.03 13.63
C ASN A 78 8.34 -0.55 14.29
N VAL A 79 7.57 -1.31 13.51
CA VAL A 79 6.36 -1.99 14.00
C VAL A 79 6.50 -3.51 13.91
N PRO A 80 5.70 -4.28 14.69
CA PRO A 80 5.72 -5.74 14.65
C PRO A 80 5.51 -6.32 13.25
N LEU A 81 6.06 -7.50 13.00
CA LEU A 81 5.94 -8.20 11.72
C LEU A 81 4.49 -8.44 11.31
N SER A 82 3.60 -8.72 12.26
CA SER A 82 2.16 -8.88 12.01
C SER A 82 1.55 -7.62 11.39
N VAL A 83 1.93 -6.43 11.87
CA VAL A 83 1.42 -5.16 11.35
C VAL A 83 1.93 -4.91 9.93
N ARG A 84 3.22 -5.15 9.67
CA ARG A 84 3.81 -4.98 8.33
C ARG A 84 3.23 -5.98 7.34
N GLY A 85 3.14 -7.25 7.76
CA GLY A 85 2.58 -8.33 6.98
C GLY A 85 1.10 -8.11 6.67
N PHE A 86 0.33 -7.60 7.64
CA PHE A 86 -1.06 -7.19 7.41
C PHE A 86 -1.15 -6.09 6.37
N ALA A 87 -0.37 -5.02 6.53
CA ALA A 87 -0.39 -3.90 5.60
C ALA A 87 0.01 -4.33 4.19
N GLU A 88 1.10 -5.09 4.04
CA GLU A 88 1.56 -5.60 2.76
C GLU A 88 0.49 -6.47 2.10
N SER A 89 -0.05 -7.45 2.85
CA SER A 89 -1.06 -8.37 2.33
C SER A 89 -2.31 -7.63 1.87
N SER A 90 -2.72 -6.60 2.60
CA SER A 90 -3.88 -5.78 2.26
C SER A 90 -3.67 -5.00 0.97
N LEU A 91 -2.48 -4.39 0.80
CA LEU A 91 -2.16 -3.55 -0.35
C LEU A 91 -1.96 -4.35 -1.64
N ILE A 92 -1.48 -5.61 -1.55
CA ILE A 92 -1.34 -6.52 -2.70
C ILE A 92 -2.58 -7.38 -2.98
N GLY A 93 -3.66 -7.19 -2.21
CA GLY A 93 -4.90 -7.97 -2.36
C GLY A 93 -4.79 -9.45 -1.97
N ALA A 94 -3.86 -9.80 -1.07
CA ALA A 94 -3.81 -11.12 -0.43
C ALA A 94 -4.82 -11.18 0.73
N SER A 95 -6.11 -11.04 0.42
CA SER A 95 -7.19 -10.79 1.39
C SER A 95 -7.30 -11.87 2.47
N GLU A 96 -7.21 -13.15 2.12
CA GLU A 96 -7.24 -14.25 3.10
C GLU A 96 -6.11 -14.12 4.12
N ARG A 97 -4.91 -13.78 3.67
CA ARG A 97 -3.75 -13.60 4.55
C ARG A 97 -3.93 -12.39 5.45
N ALA A 98 -4.40 -11.27 4.89
CA ALA A 98 -4.68 -10.06 5.66
C ALA A 98 -5.71 -10.34 6.77
N LEU A 99 -6.81 -11.00 6.45
CA LEU A 99 -7.86 -11.37 7.41
C LEU A 99 -7.35 -12.34 8.49
N GLN A 100 -6.57 -13.36 8.10
CA GLN A 100 -5.94 -14.28 9.07
C GLN A 100 -5.02 -13.54 10.05
N ILE A 101 -4.23 -12.58 9.57
CA ILE A 101 -3.37 -11.78 10.46
C ILE A 101 -4.21 -10.94 11.43
N ILE A 102 -5.32 -10.35 10.98
CA ILE A 102 -6.25 -9.64 11.88
C ILE A 102 -6.84 -10.63 12.91
N ASP A 103 -7.24 -11.83 12.50
CA ASP A 103 -7.79 -12.85 13.41
C ASP A 103 -6.81 -13.21 14.53
N TYR A 104 -5.55 -13.47 14.21
CA TYR A 104 -4.52 -13.74 15.22
C TYR A 104 -4.24 -12.53 16.11
N TRP A 105 -4.21 -11.32 15.53
CA TRP A 105 -4.04 -10.08 16.29
C TRP A 105 -5.18 -9.85 17.29
N VAL A 106 -6.43 -10.01 16.83
CA VAL A 106 -7.64 -9.86 17.65
C VAL A 106 -7.73 -10.95 18.71
N ALA A 107 -7.32 -12.19 18.40
CA ALA A 107 -7.23 -13.26 19.38
C ALA A 107 -6.11 -13.03 20.42
N GLY A 108 -5.17 -12.10 20.16
CA GLY A 108 -4.08 -11.78 21.07
C GLY A 108 -3.03 -12.89 21.15
N VAL A 109 -2.92 -13.69 20.09
CA VAL A 109 -1.99 -14.82 20.01
C VAL A 109 -0.88 -14.54 18.99
N ALA A 110 0.25 -15.24 19.14
CA ALA A 110 1.34 -15.15 18.17
C ALA A 110 0.90 -15.68 16.80
N LEU A 111 1.52 -15.16 15.74
CA LEU A 111 1.35 -15.73 14.41
C LEU A 111 1.89 -17.16 14.40
N PRO A 112 1.19 -18.13 13.78
CA PRO A 112 1.77 -19.44 13.54
C PRO A 112 3.05 -19.34 12.71
N SER A 113 4.02 -20.21 12.98
CA SER A 113 5.36 -20.14 12.36
C SER A 113 5.33 -20.15 10.83
N TRP A 114 4.38 -20.85 10.21
CA TRP A 114 4.24 -20.86 8.75
C TRP A 114 3.79 -19.51 8.19
N LEU A 115 2.92 -18.79 8.90
CA LEU A 115 2.42 -17.47 8.51
C LEU A 115 3.48 -16.40 8.77
N GLU A 116 4.19 -16.53 9.89
CA GLU A 116 5.35 -15.70 10.22
C GLU A 116 6.45 -15.81 9.15
N ALA A 117 6.83 -17.04 8.77
CA ALA A 117 7.81 -17.28 7.72
C ALA A 117 7.40 -16.68 6.37
N ARG A 118 6.11 -16.79 5.99
CA ARG A 118 5.55 -16.15 4.79
C ARG A 118 5.63 -14.63 4.86
N CYS A 119 5.34 -14.03 6.02
CA CYS A 119 5.48 -12.59 6.22
C CYS A 119 6.94 -12.16 6.09
N PHE A 120 7.88 -12.86 6.72
CA PHE A 120 9.32 -12.59 6.58
C PHE A 120 9.79 -12.66 5.13
N GLN A 121 9.40 -13.71 4.40
CA GLN A 121 9.77 -13.89 3.00
C GLN A 121 9.27 -12.72 2.14
N SER A 122 8.00 -12.33 2.33
CA SER A 122 7.35 -11.25 1.58
C SER A 122 8.03 -9.91 1.88
N GLN A 123 8.24 -9.59 3.16
CA GLN A 123 8.96 -8.39 3.61
C GLN A 123 10.42 -8.34 3.09
N ARG A 124 11.12 -9.48 3.03
CA ARG A 124 12.48 -9.53 2.46
C ARG A 124 12.47 -9.31 0.94
N HIS A 125 11.43 -9.75 0.24
CA HIS A 125 11.28 -9.45 -1.19
C HIS A 125 10.96 -7.98 -1.42
N LEU A 126 10.03 -7.43 -0.62
CA LEU A 126 9.67 -6.02 -0.62
C LEU A 126 10.90 -5.13 -0.37
N ALA A 127 11.66 -5.39 0.70
CA ALA A 127 12.85 -4.61 1.04
C ALA A 127 13.88 -4.59 -0.09
N ARG A 128 14.10 -5.73 -0.77
CA ARG A 128 14.99 -5.82 -1.93
C ARG A 128 14.50 -4.99 -3.11
N ARG A 129 13.19 -4.99 -3.39
CA ARG A 129 12.63 -4.14 -4.45
C ARG A 129 12.79 -2.66 -4.12
N ILE A 130 12.48 -2.28 -2.89
CA ILE A 130 12.56 -0.88 -2.45
C ILE A 130 14.00 -0.38 -2.48
N SER A 131 14.98 -1.16 -1.98
CA SER A 131 16.38 -0.75 -1.99
C SER A 131 16.92 -0.50 -3.40
N THR A 132 16.44 -1.26 -4.38
CA THR A 132 16.82 -1.06 -5.79
C THR A 132 16.10 0.14 -6.41
N ALA A 133 14.88 0.45 -5.96
CA ALA A 133 14.10 1.56 -6.48
C ALA A 133 14.53 2.92 -5.88
N LEU A 134 14.90 2.98 -4.61
CA LEU A 134 15.26 4.22 -3.89
C LEU A 134 16.73 4.61 -4.10
N LEU A 135 17.13 4.82 -5.36
CA LEU A 135 18.44 5.39 -5.69
C LEU A 135 18.35 6.92 -5.76
N PRO A 136 19.37 7.68 -5.30
CA PRO A 136 19.35 9.14 -5.36
C PRO A 136 19.08 9.71 -6.77
N ALA A 137 19.50 8.99 -7.82
CA ALA A 137 19.29 9.38 -9.22
C ALA A 137 17.81 9.36 -9.68
N ARG A 138 16.88 8.89 -8.86
CA ARG A 138 15.44 8.86 -9.16
C ARG A 138 14.71 10.15 -8.76
N GLU A 139 15.37 11.02 -8.01
CA GLU A 139 14.85 12.34 -7.68
C GLU A 139 15.14 13.29 -8.84
N ALA A 140 14.09 13.72 -9.52
CA ALA A 140 14.16 14.72 -10.59
C ALA A 140 13.54 16.05 -10.13
N ILE A 141 13.70 17.10 -10.94
CA ILE A 141 13.15 18.44 -10.67
C ILE A 141 11.65 18.39 -10.37
N ASP A 142 10.91 17.49 -11.03
CA ASP A 142 9.45 17.38 -10.93
C ASP A 142 8.96 16.33 -9.92
N GLY A 143 9.85 15.63 -9.20
CA GLY A 143 9.46 14.65 -8.18
C GLY A 143 10.25 13.35 -8.20
N LEU A 144 9.77 12.36 -7.44
CA LEU A 144 10.39 11.05 -7.28
C LEU A 144 9.82 10.03 -8.28
N TRP A 145 10.68 9.41 -9.07
CA TRP A 145 10.29 8.50 -10.15
C TRP A 145 10.57 7.04 -9.80
N LEU A 146 9.52 6.31 -9.43
CA LEU A 146 9.55 4.91 -9.02
C LEU A 146 8.71 4.04 -9.96
N LEU A 147 8.93 4.18 -11.28
CA LEU A 147 8.14 3.50 -12.31
C LEU A 147 8.30 1.97 -12.30
N ASP A 148 9.43 1.49 -11.78
CA ASP A 148 9.74 0.08 -11.57
C ASP A 148 9.15 -0.48 -10.27
N LEU A 149 8.64 0.38 -9.39
CA LEU A 149 7.97 0.00 -8.17
C LEU A 149 6.44 -0.07 -8.40
N PRO A 150 5.83 -1.27 -8.23
CA PRO A 150 4.38 -1.39 -8.21
C PRO A 150 3.75 -0.47 -7.19
N SER A 151 2.68 0.21 -7.58
CA SER A 151 1.92 1.10 -6.71
C SER A 151 1.67 0.48 -5.34
N PRO A 152 1.19 -0.78 -5.19
CA PRO A 152 0.98 -1.41 -3.89
C PRO A 152 2.11 -1.26 -2.87
N PHE A 153 3.36 -1.25 -3.32
CA PHE A 153 4.56 -1.16 -2.48
C PHE A 153 5.06 0.25 -2.22
N LEU A 154 4.53 1.23 -2.94
CA LEU A 154 4.86 2.64 -2.78
C LEU A 154 4.80 3.13 -1.32
N PRO A 155 3.79 2.79 -0.50
CA PRO A 155 3.69 3.29 0.87
C PRO A 155 4.93 2.94 1.71
N PHE A 156 5.46 1.74 1.51
CA PHE A 156 6.66 1.27 2.20
C PHE A 156 7.93 1.97 1.70
N ALA A 157 8.04 2.19 0.38
CA ALA A 157 9.17 2.91 -0.18
C ALA A 157 9.22 4.35 0.32
N VAL A 158 8.08 5.02 0.36
CA VAL A 158 7.95 6.39 0.88
C VAL A 158 8.31 6.44 2.36
N ALA A 159 7.78 5.51 3.17
CA ALA A 159 8.09 5.44 4.59
C ALA A 159 9.60 5.24 4.83
N GLN A 160 10.24 4.33 4.08
CA GLN A 160 11.68 4.10 4.16
C GLN A 160 12.50 5.32 3.69
N HIS A 161 12.11 5.95 2.59
CA HIS A 161 12.77 7.13 2.08
C HIS A 161 12.73 8.30 3.08
N ARG A 162 11.59 8.50 3.75
CA ARG A 162 11.44 9.53 4.79
C ARG A 162 12.37 9.31 5.98
N GLN A 163 12.63 8.07 6.37
CA GLN A 163 13.60 7.79 7.42
C GLN A 163 15.02 8.13 6.99
N MET A 164 15.36 7.92 5.72
CA MET A 164 16.71 8.18 5.20
C MET A 164 16.97 9.67 4.95
N PHE A 165 15.98 10.39 4.43
CA PHE A 165 16.16 11.74 3.87
C PHE A 165 15.27 12.81 4.52
N GLY A 166 14.49 12.45 5.53
CA GLY A 166 13.57 13.36 6.22
C GLY A 166 12.19 13.50 5.58
N ALA A 167 11.28 14.12 6.32
CA ALA A 167 9.91 14.36 5.91
C ALA A 167 9.79 15.63 5.04
N ARG A 168 9.21 15.51 3.85
CA ARG A 168 8.86 16.64 2.97
C ARG A 168 7.66 16.28 2.11
N ASN A 169 7.10 17.28 1.41
CA ASN A 169 6.06 17.05 0.42
C ASN A 169 6.67 16.52 -0.88
N TRP A 170 5.99 15.56 -1.50
CA TRP A 170 6.47 14.91 -2.72
C TRP A 170 5.39 14.77 -3.77
N LEU A 171 5.79 14.98 -5.02
CA LEU A 171 5.13 14.36 -6.16
C LEU A 171 5.86 13.04 -6.45
N VAL A 172 5.15 11.92 -6.47
CA VAL A 172 5.75 10.61 -6.73
C VAL A 172 5.02 9.94 -7.89
N HIS A 173 5.78 9.41 -8.83
CA HIS A 173 5.26 8.63 -9.95
C HIS A 173 5.61 7.17 -9.73
N SER A 174 4.60 6.32 -9.54
CA SER A 174 4.79 4.88 -9.39
C SER A 174 4.29 4.12 -10.60
N GLY A 175 4.93 2.98 -10.85
CA GLY A 175 4.39 1.99 -11.77
C GLY A 175 3.10 1.37 -11.24
N GLY A 176 2.44 0.63 -12.13
CA GLY A 176 1.26 -0.15 -11.83
C GLY A 176 1.57 -1.63 -11.70
N ASP A 177 0.55 -2.41 -11.37
CA ASP A 177 0.56 -3.87 -11.46
C ASP A 177 -0.76 -4.39 -12.05
N ARG A 178 -1.05 -5.67 -11.87
CA ARG A 178 -2.32 -6.26 -12.34
C ARG A 178 -3.55 -5.70 -11.63
N LEU A 179 -3.42 -5.26 -10.38
CA LEU A 179 -4.53 -4.72 -9.58
C LEU A 179 -4.67 -3.21 -9.76
N CYS A 180 -3.56 -2.53 -10.05
CA CYS A 180 -3.45 -1.09 -10.22
C CYS A 180 -2.73 -0.78 -11.55
N PRO A 181 -3.34 -1.04 -12.73
CA PRO A 181 -2.64 -0.87 -14.00
C PRO A 181 -2.29 0.59 -14.30
N GLY A 182 -1.26 0.80 -15.13
CA GLY A 182 -0.85 2.13 -15.58
C GLY A 182 0.17 2.82 -14.68
N ILE A 183 0.33 4.13 -14.85
CA ILE A 183 1.22 4.98 -14.05
C ILE A 183 0.37 5.80 -13.09
N TRP A 184 0.78 5.82 -11.83
CA TRP A 184 0.06 6.49 -10.76
C TRP A 184 0.88 7.66 -10.25
N THR A 185 0.26 8.83 -10.21
CA THR A 185 0.88 10.05 -9.68
C THR A 185 0.26 10.37 -8.33
N TRP A 186 1.12 10.51 -7.34
CA TRP A 186 0.77 10.67 -5.93
C TRP A 186 1.25 12.02 -5.45
N THR A 187 0.43 12.69 -4.65
CA THR A 187 0.92 13.72 -3.73
C THR A 187 1.08 13.10 -2.36
N ILE A 188 2.22 13.34 -1.74
CA ILE A 188 2.55 12.80 -0.42
C ILE A 188 2.92 13.96 0.45
N ASP A 189 2.33 14.01 1.64
CA ASP A 189 2.53 15.09 2.58
C ASP A 189 3.71 14.83 3.53
N THR A 190 3.98 15.81 4.39
CA THR A 190 4.97 15.68 5.45
C THR A 190 4.56 14.70 6.54
N SER A 191 3.32 14.21 6.61
CA SER A 191 2.86 13.20 7.58
C SER A 191 3.09 11.75 7.09
N GLY A 192 3.40 11.56 5.81
CA GLY A 192 3.48 10.24 5.17
C GLY A 192 2.11 9.75 4.68
N GLY A 193 1.08 10.60 4.74
CA GLY A 193 -0.15 10.43 3.99
C GLY A 193 0.06 10.76 2.53
N GLY A 194 -0.87 10.34 1.68
CA GLY A 194 -0.83 10.70 0.27
C GLY A 194 -2.07 10.28 -0.48
N GLU A 195 -2.31 10.96 -1.58
CA GLU A 195 -3.51 10.81 -2.42
C GLU A 195 -3.12 10.70 -3.89
N VAL A 196 -3.93 9.97 -4.64
CA VAL A 196 -3.75 9.83 -6.08
C VAL A 196 -4.24 11.10 -6.78
N LEU A 197 -3.31 11.83 -7.40
CA LEU A 197 -3.67 12.95 -8.26
C LEU A 197 -4.16 12.50 -9.63
N ARG A 198 -3.49 11.48 -10.20
CA ARG A 198 -3.74 11.07 -11.58
C ARG A 198 -3.39 9.59 -11.78
N ARG A 199 -4.24 8.92 -12.55
CA ARG A 199 -3.97 7.59 -13.13
C ARG A 199 -3.82 7.76 -14.64
N SER A 200 -2.71 7.31 -15.18
CA SER A 200 -2.38 7.39 -16.60
C SER A 200 -2.19 5.99 -17.19
N PRO A 201 -2.48 5.76 -18.48
CA PRO A 201 -2.14 4.50 -19.14
C PRO A 201 -0.64 4.18 -19.05
N ALA A 202 -0.27 2.90 -19.12
CA ALA A 202 1.14 2.49 -19.09
C ALA A 202 1.96 3.02 -20.29
N SER A 203 1.29 3.29 -21.42
CA SER A 203 1.88 3.91 -22.60
C SER A 203 2.15 5.41 -22.44
N PHE A 204 1.62 6.04 -21.39
CA PHE A 204 1.82 7.45 -21.10
C PHE A 204 3.03 7.61 -20.18
N THR A 205 4.23 7.60 -20.73
CA THR A 205 5.38 8.16 -20.03
C THR A 205 5.26 9.68 -20.09
N PRO A 206 5.25 10.41 -18.95
CA PRO A 206 5.27 11.88 -18.98
C PRO A 206 6.57 12.47 -19.54
N PHE A 207 7.47 11.64 -20.07
CA PHE A 207 8.79 12.01 -20.53
C PHE A 207 8.94 11.85 -22.04
N ALA A 208 8.89 12.99 -22.73
CA ALA A 208 9.68 13.22 -23.93
C ALA A 208 11.13 13.63 -23.61
N ARG A 209 11.57 13.60 -22.33
CA ARG A 209 12.88 14.16 -21.91
C ARG A 209 13.78 13.30 -21.01
N ALA A 210 13.34 12.15 -20.49
CA ALA A 210 14.20 11.27 -19.67
C ALA A 210 14.86 10.12 -20.45
N CYS A 211 14.41 9.84 -21.68
CA CYS A 211 15.07 8.84 -22.55
C CYS A 211 16.45 9.28 -23.06
N ALA A 212 16.78 10.58 -22.98
CA ALA A 212 18.08 11.10 -23.40
C ALA A 212 19.27 10.54 -22.58
N HIS A 213 19.03 9.94 -21.41
CA HIS A 213 20.09 9.29 -20.64
C HIS A 213 20.38 7.85 -21.06
N ARG A 214 19.52 7.20 -21.86
CA ARG A 214 19.78 5.86 -22.41
C ARG A 214 20.57 5.95 -23.71
N ASP A 215 20.32 6.99 -24.51
CA ASP A 215 21.07 7.28 -25.74
C ASP A 215 22.49 7.81 -25.48
N ALA A 216 22.79 8.26 -24.24
CA ALA A 216 24.13 8.69 -23.84
C ALA A 216 25.13 7.54 -23.60
N PHE A 217 24.67 6.28 -23.62
CA PHE A 217 25.51 5.08 -23.38
C PHE A 217 25.47 4.06 -24.53
N GLU A 218 24.81 4.35 -25.64
CA GLU A 218 25.05 3.60 -26.86
C GLU A 218 26.33 4.13 -27.52
N PRO A 219 27.34 3.28 -27.79
CA PRO A 219 28.47 3.73 -28.59
C PRO A 219 27.91 4.08 -29.97
N THR A 220 28.12 5.32 -30.41
CA THR A 220 27.94 5.72 -31.80
C THR A 220 28.74 4.75 -32.66
N THR A 221 28.06 3.79 -33.28
CA THR A 221 28.59 3.07 -34.43
C THR A 221 28.56 4.01 -35.63
N ASP A 222 29.38 5.04 -35.57
CA ASP A 222 29.79 5.83 -36.73
C ASP A 222 31.31 5.69 -36.85
N GLY A 223 31.68 4.79 -37.74
CA GLY A 223 33.06 4.42 -38.03
C GLY A 223 33.12 3.49 -39.22
N MET A 224 32.43 3.86 -40.31
CA MET A 224 32.84 3.39 -41.64
C MET A 224 34.15 4.10 -42.00
N ALA A 225 35.22 3.33 -42.06
CA ALA A 225 36.35 3.51 -42.97
C ALA A 225 36.89 2.13 -43.33
#